data_AF-A0A3S4LFI9-F1
#
_entry.id   AF-A0A3S4LFI9-F1
#
_cell.length_a   1.000
_cell.length_b   1.000
_cell.length_c   1.000
_cell.angle_alpha   90.00
_cell.angle_beta   90.00
_cell.angle_gamma   90.00
#
_symmetry.space_group_name_H-M   'P 1'
#
loop_
_entity.id
_entity.type
_entity.pdbx_description
1 polymer ?
#
loop_
_entity_poly.entity_id
_entity_poly.type
_entity_poly.pdbx_seq_one_letter_code
_entity_poly.pdbx_strand_id
1 'polypeptide(L)'
;MLETIGSEMAAVIIQDYYYRDQSHLTFEQRLGTNYDHPQAFDWPLLISHIDDLRNGRAIEMPVYDFANHTRSDQTVTVQPAPVIVIEGLFPLYDAALREMMSLKIFVDTDSDVRFIRRLKRDIAERGRTMESVIEQYLSTVRPMHNQFIEPTKRFADVILPHGANDPAVDIITTKVASLMV
;
A
#
# COMPACT_ATOMS: atom_id res chain seq x y z
N MET A 1 -1.21 10.78 -10.78
CA MET A 1 -1.30 11.70 -9.61
C MET A 1 -0.03 12.54 -9.48
N LEU A 2 1.15 11.95 -9.22
CA LEU A 2 2.41 12.72 -9.18
C LEU A 2 2.72 13.43 -10.50
N GLU A 3 2.47 12.78 -11.64
CA GLU A 3 2.61 13.39 -12.97
C GLU A 3 1.63 14.55 -13.22
N THR A 4 0.51 14.59 -12.48
CA THR A 4 -0.57 15.55 -12.69
C THR A 4 -0.51 16.72 -11.71
N ILE A 5 -0.07 16.47 -10.47
CA ILE A 5 -0.05 17.45 -9.36
C ILE A 5 1.36 18.00 -9.13
N GLY A 6 2.40 17.34 -9.66
CA GLY A 6 3.81 17.67 -9.46
C GLY A 6 4.37 17.00 -8.20
N SER A 7 5.63 16.55 -8.28
CA SER A 7 6.31 15.84 -7.18
C SER A 7 6.54 16.67 -5.92
N GLU A 8 6.48 17.99 -6.03
CA GLU A 8 6.65 18.91 -4.88
C GLU A 8 5.36 19.09 -4.07
N MET A 9 4.21 18.75 -4.68
CA MET A 9 2.90 18.99 -4.09
C MET A 9 2.34 17.76 -3.37
N ALA A 10 2.91 16.58 -3.61
CA ALA A 10 2.48 15.34 -2.99
C ALA A 10 3.66 14.46 -2.55
N ALA A 11 3.67 14.08 -1.27
CA ALA A 11 4.51 13.04 -0.72
C ALA A 11 3.77 11.71 -0.82
N VAL A 12 4.38 10.71 -1.48
CA VAL A 12 3.77 9.38 -1.64
C VAL A 12 4.44 8.39 -0.70
N ILE A 13 3.63 7.68 0.07
CA ILE A 13 4.04 6.68 1.03
C ILE A 13 3.52 5.32 0.57
N ILE A 14 4.46 4.44 0.28
CA ILE A 14 4.20 3.08 -0.22
C ILE A 14 4.17 2.15 0.98
N GLN A 15 2.98 1.73 1.42
CA GLN A 15 2.84 0.90 2.62
C GLN A 15 3.59 -0.43 2.52
N ASP A 16 3.69 -1.01 1.32
CA ASP A 16 4.40 -2.27 1.10
C ASP A 16 5.90 -2.16 1.43
N TYR A 17 6.46 -0.95 1.57
CA TYR A 17 7.83 -0.78 2.05
C TYR A 17 7.96 -0.87 3.58
N TYR A 18 6.84 -0.81 4.29
CA TYR A 18 6.76 -0.86 5.76
C TYR A 18 6.46 -2.26 6.28
N TYR A 19 6.77 -3.32 5.53
CA TYR A 19 6.90 -4.64 6.16
C TYR A 19 7.96 -4.61 7.27
N ARG A 20 7.77 -5.43 8.30
CA ARG A 20 8.72 -5.57 9.41
C ARG A 20 10.07 -6.05 8.89
N ASP A 21 11.14 -5.52 9.50
CA ASP A 21 12.47 -6.05 9.24
C ASP A 21 12.59 -7.48 9.79
N GLN A 22 12.94 -8.41 8.90
CA GLN A 22 13.16 -9.82 9.19
C GLN A 22 14.61 -10.24 8.89
N SER A 23 15.53 -9.29 8.85
CA SER A 23 16.97 -9.50 8.61
C SER A 23 17.59 -10.55 9.54
N HIS A 24 17.06 -10.69 10.76
CA HIS A 24 17.44 -11.66 11.77
C HIS A 24 16.99 -13.11 11.48
N LEU A 25 16.03 -13.33 10.57
CA LEU A 25 15.55 -14.65 10.15
C LEU A 25 16.31 -15.16 8.93
N THR A 26 16.35 -16.48 8.73
CA THR A 26 16.86 -17.07 7.48
C THR A 26 15.88 -16.83 6.33
N PHE A 27 16.35 -16.89 5.09
CA PHE A 27 15.47 -16.74 3.92
C PHE A 27 14.31 -17.76 3.93
N GLU A 28 14.59 -19.02 4.26
CA GLU A 28 13.57 -20.07 4.37
C GLU A 28 12.49 -19.76 5.41
N GLN A 29 12.88 -19.20 6.56
CA GLN A 29 11.91 -18.77 7.59
C GLN A 29 11.04 -17.61 7.09
N ARG A 30 11.61 -16.65 6.35
CA ARG A 30 10.87 -15.51 5.79
C ARG A 30 9.83 -15.94 4.76
N LEU A 31 10.09 -17.01 4.00
CA LEU A 31 9.11 -17.56 3.06
C LEU A 31 7.82 -18.05 3.74
N GLY A 32 7.88 -18.39 5.03
CA GLY A 32 6.71 -18.77 5.83
C GLY A 32 5.90 -17.58 6.36
N THR A 33 6.38 -16.34 6.23
CA THR A 33 5.66 -15.14 6.67
C THR A 33 4.45 -14.89 5.78
N ASN A 34 3.28 -14.68 6.39
CA ASN A 34 2.10 -14.22 5.67
C ASN A 34 2.10 -12.70 5.53
N TYR A 35 2.63 -12.20 4.40
CA TYR A 35 2.72 -10.78 4.08
C TYR A 35 1.35 -10.13 3.80
N ASP A 36 0.31 -10.91 3.55
CA ASP A 36 -1.06 -10.40 3.41
C ASP A 36 -1.75 -10.23 4.78
N HIS A 37 -1.08 -10.51 5.90
CA HIS A 37 -1.64 -10.30 7.24
C HIS A 37 -1.24 -8.93 7.81
N PRO A 38 -2.13 -8.18 8.48
CA PRO A 38 -1.79 -6.86 9.03
C PRO A 38 -0.58 -6.84 9.98
N GLN A 39 -0.30 -7.94 10.69
CA GLN A 39 0.86 -8.03 11.59
C GLN A 39 2.22 -8.05 10.85
N ALA A 40 2.24 -8.30 9.54
CA ALA A 40 3.46 -8.25 8.76
C ALA A 40 4.01 -6.81 8.65
N PHE A 41 3.18 -5.80 8.89
CA PHE A 41 3.54 -4.39 8.79
C PHE A 41 4.08 -3.82 10.10
N ASP A 42 5.01 -2.88 9.94
CA ASP A 42 5.61 -2.05 10.97
C ASP A 42 4.78 -0.78 11.16
N TRP A 43 3.58 -0.96 11.72
CA TRP A 43 2.63 0.12 11.98
C TRP A 43 3.20 1.28 12.79
N PRO A 44 3.97 1.06 13.88
CA PRO A 44 4.56 2.16 14.64
C PRO A 44 5.46 3.05 13.77
N LEU A 45 6.30 2.44 12.93
CA LEU A 45 7.18 3.18 12.02
C LEU A 45 6.38 3.97 10.98
N LEU A 46 5.40 3.33 10.33
CA LEU A 46 4.55 3.99 9.35
C LEU A 46 3.82 5.19 9.97
N ILE A 47 3.17 4.99 11.12
CA ILE A 47 2.43 6.05 11.82
C ILE A 47 3.36 7.21 12.21
N SER A 48 4.55 6.91 12.76
CA SER A 48 5.54 7.93 13.11
C SER A 48 5.97 8.75 11.88
N HIS A 49 6.24 8.08 10.76
CA HIS A 49 6.65 8.75 9.53
C HIS A 49 5.54 9.64 8.95
N ILE A 50 4.28 9.20 9.02
CA ILE A 50 3.15 10.05 8.63
C ILE A 50 3.04 11.27 9.56
N ASP A 51 3.22 11.09 10.86
CA ASP A 51 3.21 12.21 11.80
C ASP A 51 4.36 13.19 11.54
N ASP A 52 5.57 12.70 11.27
CA ASP A 52 6.73 13.52 10.92
C ASP A 52 6.46 14.39 9.69
N LEU A 53 5.93 13.80 8.61
CA LEU A 53 5.59 14.54 7.40
C LEU A 53 4.50 15.60 7.64
N ARG A 54 3.47 15.27 8.44
CA ARG A 54 2.42 16.24 8.83
C ARG A 54 2.98 17.41 9.64
N ASN A 55 4.08 17.21 10.35
CA ASN A 55 4.77 18.25 11.11
C ASN A 55 5.93 18.90 10.33
N GLY A 56 5.99 18.72 9.00
CA GLY A 56 7.00 19.37 8.15
C GLY A 56 8.40 18.80 8.29
N ARG A 57 8.55 17.56 8.78
CA ARG A 57 9.84 16.86 8.87
C ARG A 57 9.95 15.85 7.74
N ALA A 58 11.10 15.85 7.06
CA ALA A 58 11.44 14.81 6.09
C ALA A 58 11.65 13.47 6.79
N ILE A 59 11.37 12.38 6.08
CA ILE A 59 11.55 11.01 6.57
C ILE A 59 12.48 10.23 5.67
N GLU A 60 13.05 9.16 6.21
CA GLU A 60 13.76 8.14 5.46
C GLU A 60 12.85 6.92 5.31
N MET A 61 12.03 6.92 4.26
CA MET A 61 11.12 5.80 4.00
C MET A 61 11.95 4.54 3.67
N PRO A 62 11.73 3.40 4.36
CA PRO A 62 12.45 2.18 4.05
C PRO A 62 12.20 1.74 2.60
N VAL A 63 13.09 0.92 2.05
CA VAL A 63 12.84 0.17 0.82
C VAL A 63 12.73 -1.31 1.17
N TYR A 64 11.69 -1.98 0.69
CA TYR A 64 11.52 -3.41 0.91
C TYR A 64 12.08 -4.22 -0.25
N ASP A 65 12.92 -5.20 0.06
CA ASP A 65 13.48 -6.13 -0.92
C ASP A 65 12.55 -7.34 -1.06
N PHE A 66 11.70 -7.29 -2.08
CA PHE A 66 10.77 -8.37 -2.39
C PHE A 66 11.46 -9.66 -2.85
N ALA A 67 12.69 -9.60 -3.37
CA ALA A 67 13.42 -10.79 -3.78
C ALA A 67 13.98 -11.52 -2.56
N ASN A 68 14.49 -10.78 -1.57
CA ASN A 68 15.07 -11.32 -0.33
C ASN A 68 14.09 -11.41 0.85
N HIS A 69 12.83 -11.01 0.63
CA HIS A 69 11.75 -11.09 1.61
C HIS A 69 12.10 -10.38 2.94
N THR A 70 12.78 -9.24 2.87
CA THR A 70 13.13 -8.43 4.05
C THR A 70 13.33 -6.97 3.68
N ARG A 71 13.37 -6.09 4.69
CA ARG A 71 13.75 -4.69 4.52
C ARG A 71 15.19 -4.60 4.01
N SER A 72 15.45 -3.75 3.01
CA SER A 72 16.82 -3.48 2.55
C SER A 72 17.52 -2.47 3.45
N ASP A 73 18.81 -2.25 3.21
CA ASP A 73 19.61 -1.20 3.85
C ASP A 73 19.40 0.18 3.22
N GLN A 74 18.58 0.28 2.17
CA GLN A 74 18.29 1.51 1.45
C GLN A 74 17.04 2.19 1.99
N THR A 75 17.08 3.51 1.95
CA THR A 75 15.93 4.38 2.21
C THR A 75 15.73 5.33 1.04
N VAL A 76 14.52 5.85 0.92
CA VAL A 76 14.18 6.97 0.04
C VAL A 76 13.79 8.14 0.92
N THR A 77 14.53 9.24 0.81
CA THR A 77 14.15 10.49 1.48
C THR A 77 12.84 11.00 0.90
N VAL A 78 11.83 11.16 1.75
CA VAL A 78 10.55 11.77 1.37
C VAL A 78 10.45 13.12 2.05
N GLN A 79 10.35 14.17 1.25
CA GLN A 79 10.15 15.53 1.74
C GLN A 79 8.70 15.74 2.16
N PRO A 80 8.45 16.58 3.19
CA PRO A 80 7.09 16.99 3.53
C PRO A 80 6.47 17.74 2.36
N ALA A 81 5.17 17.53 2.13
CA ALA A 81 4.41 18.16 1.06
C ALA A 81 3.01 18.53 1.57
N PRO A 82 2.32 19.47 0.90
CA PRO A 82 0.94 19.85 1.25
C PRO A 82 -0.03 18.66 1.26
N VAL A 83 0.23 17.66 0.42
CA VAL A 83 -0.58 16.45 0.29
C VAL A 83 0.29 15.24 0.63
N ILE A 84 -0.20 14.36 1.50
CA ILE A 84 0.42 13.06 1.78
C ILE A 84 -0.53 11.97 1.27
N VAL A 85 -0.05 11.15 0.33
CA VAL A 85 -0.79 10.03 -0.24
C VAL A 85 -0.23 8.75 0.35
N ILE A 86 -1.08 7.99 1.03
CA ILE A 86 -0.71 6.69 1.60
C ILE A 86 -1.38 5.63 0.74
N GLU A 87 -0.59 4.87 -0.01
CA GLU A 87 -1.09 3.77 -0.83
C GLU A 87 -0.67 2.41 -0.27
N GLY A 88 -1.52 1.40 -0.46
CA GLY A 88 -1.26 0.04 0.01
C GLY A 88 -2.52 -0.79 0.17
N LEU A 89 -2.35 -2.02 0.66
CA LEU A 89 -3.45 -2.96 0.94
C LEU A 89 -4.23 -2.61 2.21
N PHE A 90 -3.55 -2.09 3.23
CA PHE A 90 -4.07 -1.86 4.57
C PHE A 90 -4.07 -0.40 5.08
N PRO A 91 -3.93 0.70 4.29
CA PRO A 91 -3.97 2.04 4.87
C PRO A 91 -5.24 2.31 5.70
N LEU A 92 -6.37 1.71 5.32
CA LEU A 92 -7.65 1.83 6.04
C LEU A 92 -7.83 0.83 7.20
N TYR A 93 -6.86 -0.02 7.50
CA TYR A 93 -6.97 -1.05 8.55
C TYR A 93 -6.73 -0.51 9.96
N ASP A 94 -5.67 0.27 10.15
CA ASP A 94 -5.29 0.79 11.47
C ASP A 94 -6.11 2.03 11.86
N ALA A 95 -6.59 2.08 13.11
CA ALA A 95 -7.44 3.17 13.56
C ALA A 95 -6.70 4.50 13.71
N ALA A 96 -5.49 4.48 14.27
CA ALA A 96 -4.69 5.68 14.44
C ALA A 96 -4.28 6.26 13.09
N LEU A 97 -3.94 5.39 12.12
CA LEU A 97 -3.65 5.83 10.76
C LEU A 97 -4.87 6.52 10.10
N ARG A 98 -6.07 5.95 10.26
CA ARG A 98 -7.32 6.55 9.75
C ARG A 98 -7.64 7.90 10.39
N GLU A 99 -7.36 8.10 11.67
CA GLU A 99 -7.60 9.36 12.38
C GLU A 99 -6.75 10.51 11.82
N MET A 100 -5.60 10.19 11.21
CA MET A 100 -4.74 11.18 10.54
C MET A 100 -5.20 11.53 9.12
N MET A 101 -6.16 10.80 8.54
CA MET A 101 -6.58 10.94 7.14
C MET A 101 -7.76 11.90 6.97
N SER A 102 -7.56 12.92 6.12
CA SER A 102 -8.63 13.83 5.69
C SER A 102 -9.57 13.24 4.63
N LEU A 103 -9.10 12.27 3.84
CA LEU A 103 -9.88 11.59 2.80
C LEU A 103 -9.47 10.13 2.71
N LYS A 104 -10.44 9.21 2.75
CA LYS A 104 -10.24 7.77 2.72
C LYS A 104 -10.86 7.19 1.46
N ILE A 105 -10.04 6.56 0.62
CA ILE A 105 -10.47 6.02 -0.68
C ILE A 105 -10.25 4.52 -0.69
N PHE A 106 -11.26 3.77 -1.12
CA PHE A 106 -11.14 2.35 -1.41
C PHE A 106 -11.36 2.10 -2.90
N VAL A 107 -10.37 1.49 -3.55
CA VAL A 107 -10.45 1.13 -4.97
C VAL A 107 -11.01 -0.29 -5.08
N ASP A 108 -12.22 -0.40 -5.62
CA ASP A 108 -12.98 -1.64 -5.67
C ASP A 108 -12.94 -2.27 -7.06
N THR A 109 -12.79 -3.58 -7.11
CA THR A 109 -12.75 -4.37 -8.34
C THR A 109 -13.06 -5.82 -8.00
N ASP A 110 -13.84 -6.48 -8.85
CA ASP A 110 -14.21 -7.88 -8.67
C ASP A 110 -12.99 -8.80 -8.49
N SER A 111 -13.16 -9.82 -7.65
CA SER A 111 -12.06 -10.69 -7.22
C SER A 111 -11.43 -11.47 -8.37
N ASP A 112 -12.22 -11.85 -9.37
CA ASP A 112 -11.77 -12.55 -10.58
C ASP A 112 -10.91 -11.64 -11.47
N VAL A 113 -11.33 -10.40 -11.68
CA VAL A 113 -10.57 -9.39 -12.43
C VAL A 113 -9.24 -9.10 -11.73
N ARG A 114 -9.25 -8.90 -10.41
CA ARG A 114 -8.01 -8.71 -9.62
C ARG A 114 -7.10 -9.93 -9.70
N PHE A 115 -7.66 -11.13 -9.58
CA PHE A 115 -6.89 -12.37 -9.67
C PHE A 115 -6.24 -12.54 -11.04
N ILE A 116 -6.97 -12.30 -12.14
CA ILE A 116 -6.43 -12.38 -13.50
C ILE A 116 -5.28 -11.38 -13.70
N ARG A 117 -5.41 -10.15 -13.21
CA ARG A 117 -4.34 -9.14 -13.26
C ARG A 117 -3.11 -9.60 -12.47
N ARG A 118 -3.32 -10.08 -11.23
CA ARG A 118 -2.25 -10.62 -10.38
C ARG A 118 -1.53 -11.79 -11.06
N LEU A 119 -2.27 -12.74 -11.63
CA LEU A 119 -1.72 -13.91 -12.31
C LEU A 119 -0.83 -13.51 -13.48
N LYS A 120 -1.30 -12.60 -14.34
CA LYS A 120 -0.51 -12.11 -15.47
C LYS A 120 0.78 -11.41 -15.01
N ARG A 121 0.67 -10.51 -14.02
CA ARG A 121 1.81 -9.77 -13.46
C ARG A 121 2.84 -10.70 -12.83
N ASP A 122 2.40 -11.62 -11.97
CA ASP A 122 3.31 -12.47 -11.19
C ASP A 122 4.04 -13.49 -12.10
N ILE A 123 3.42 -13.94 -13.19
CA ILE A 123 4.10 -14.77 -14.21
C ILE A 123 5.09 -13.93 -15.02
N ALA A 124 4.67 -12.77 -15.54
CA ALA A 124 5.47 -11.97 -16.46
C ALA A 124 6.66 -11.26 -15.79
N GLU A 125 6.47 -10.76 -14.57
CA GLU A 125 7.42 -9.86 -13.91
C GLU A 125 8.14 -10.52 -12.72
N ARG A 126 7.55 -11.56 -12.12
CA ARG A 126 8.06 -12.16 -10.87
C ARG A 126 8.48 -13.62 -11.01
N GLY A 127 8.44 -14.18 -12.23
CA GLY A 127 8.89 -15.54 -12.53
C GLY A 127 8.10 -16.64 -11.83
N ARG A 128 6.85 -16.38 -11.42
CA ARG A 128 5.99 -17.37 -10.74
C ARG A 128 5.32 -18.31 -11.75
N THR A 129 5.00 -19.53 -11.33
CA THR A 129 4.17 -20.45 -12.12
C THR A 129 2.68 -20.22 -11.85
N MET A 130 1.82 -20.57 -12.80
CA MET A 130 0.37 -20.45 -12.63
C MET A 130 -0.12 -21.19 -11.37
N GLU A 131 0.37 -22.41 -11.16
CA GLU A 131 0.04 -23.26 -10.02
C GLU A 131 0.41 -22.58 -8.71
N SER A 132 1.62 -22.02 -8.62
CA SER A 132 2.09 -21.33 -7.40
C SER A 132 1.23 -20.10 -7.06
N VAL A 133 0.78 -19.36 -8.08
CA VAL A 133 -0.06 -18.16 -7.90
C VAL A 133 -1.46 -18.56 -7.43
N ILE A 134 -2.04 -19.61 -8.02
CA ILE A 134 -3.35 -20.13 -7.64
C ILE A 134 -3.32 -20.63 -6.19
N GLU A 135 -2.32 -21.45 -5.85
CA GLU A 135 -2.18 -22.01 -4.51
C GLU A 135 -2.03 -20.92 -3.45
N GLN A 136 -1.16 -19.95 -3.69
CA GLN A 136 -1.01 -18.80 -2.80
C GLN A 136 -2.30 -17.96 -2.71
N TYR A 137 -3.00 -17.77 -3.83
CA TYR A 137 -4.24 -17.00 -3.82
C TYR A 137 -5.31 -17.64 -2.93
N LEU A 138 -5.46 -18.97 -3.04
CA LEU A 138 -6.46 -19.71 -2.27
C LEU A 138 -6.09 -19.87 -0.80
N SER A 139 -4.80 -20.08 -0.51
CA SER A 139 -4.33 -20.35 0.86
C SER A 139 -4.11 -19.10 1.71
N THR A 140 -3.62 -18.00 1.12
CA THR A 140 -3.29 -16.77 1.86
C THR A 140 -4.07 -15.56 1.37
N VAL A 141 -3.94 -15.17 0.10
CA VAL A 141 -4.39 -13.85 -0.38
C VAL A 141 -5.89 -13.66 -0.23
N ARG A 142 -6.71 -14.62 -0.68
CA ARG A 142 -8.17 -14.53 -0.62
C ARG A 142 -8.69 -14.56 0.82
N PRO A 143 -8.26 -15.49 1.71
CA PRO A 143 -8.62 -15.44 3.12
C PRO A 143 -8.25 -14.11 3.79
N MET A 144 -7.03 -13.60 3.56
CA MET A 144 -6.58 -12.34 4.16
C MET A 144 -7.34 -11.14 3.63
N HIS A 145 -7.62 -11.10 2.32
CA HIS A 145 -8.43 -10.05 1.72
C HIS A 145 -9.83 -10.01 2.35
N ASN A 146 -10.51 -11.15 2.43
CA ASN A 146 -11.86 -11.22 2.98
C ASN A 146 -11.90 -10.87 4.47
N GLN A 147 -10.88 -11.25 5.22
CA GLN A 147 -10.82 -11.05 6.67
C GLN A 147 -10.37 -9.64 7.07
N PHE A 148 -9.42 -9.06 6.34
CA PHE A 148 -8.70 -7.87 6.80
C PHE A 148 -8.74 -6.69 5.82
N ILE A 149 -8.92 -6.89 4.52
CA ILE A 149 -8.94 -5.81 3.52
C ILE A 149 -10.38 -5.38 3.23
N GLU A 150 -11.23 -6.30 2.77
CA GLU A 150 -12.61 -6.01 2.37
C GLU A 150 -13.42 -5.31 3.50
N PRO A 151 -13.29 -5.71 4.78
CA PRO A 151 -14.00 -5.01 5.86
C PRO A 151 -13.58 -3.55 6.05
N THR A 152 -12.39 -3.14 5.59
CA THR A 152 -11.91 -1.76 5.71
C THR A 152 -12.63 -0.80 4.76
N LYS A 153 -13.26 -1.33 3.71
CA LYS A 153 -14.11 -0.57 2.77
C LYS A 153 -15.17 0.27 3.46
N ARG A 154 -15.70 -0.20 4.61
CA ARG A 154 -16.68 0.53 5.43
C ARG A 154 -16.16 1.85 6.01
N PHE A 155 -14.84 2.02 6.05
CA PHE A 155 -14.19 3.24 6.54
C PHE A 155 -13.84 4.22 5.43
N ALA A 156 -14.11 3.89 4.16
CA ALA A 156 -13.86 4.78 3.05
C ALA A 156 -14.93 5.87 2.96
N ASP A 157 -14.49 7.09 2.67
CA ASP A 157 -15.37 8.21 2.32
C ASP A 157 -15.82 8.09 0.86
N VAL A 158 -14.96 7.52 0.00
CA VAL A 158 -15.22 7.31 -1.44
C VAL A 158 -14.80 5.90 -1.84
N ILE A 159 -15.68 5.21 -2.58
CA ILE A 159 -15.38 3.92 -3.21
C ILE A 159 -15.32 4.13 -4.72
N LEU A 160 -14.20 3.74 -5.33
CA LEU A 160 -13.96 3.89 -6.76
C LEU A 160 -14.09 2.53 -7.44
N PRO A 161 -15.15 2.30 -8.23
CA PRO A 161 -15.34 1.02 -8.89
C PRO A 161 -14.40 0.87 -10.10
N HIS A 162 -14.17 -0.38 -10.50
CA HIS A 162 -13.41 -0.77 -11.69
C HIS A 162 -11.93 -0.39 -11.68
N GLY A 163 -11.35 -0.15 -10.50
CA GLY A 163 -9.92 0.15 -10.36
C GLY A 163 -9.59 1.62 -10.57
N ALA A 164 -8.29 1.94 -10.56
CA ALA A 164 -7.81 3.25 -10.99
C ALA A 164 -8.08 3.44 -12.49
N ASN A 165 -9.07 4.27 -12.81
CA ASN A 165 -9.43 4.66 -14.17
C ASN A 165 -9.28 6.18 -14.32
N ASP A 166 -9.21 6.67 -15.56
CA ASP A 166 -8.96 8.09 -15.82
C ASP A 166 -9.96 9.02 -15.10
N PRO A 167 -11.29 8.74 -15.11
CA PRO A 167 -12.25 9.53 -14.32
C PRO A 167 -11.97 9.54 -12.82
N ALA A 168 -11.60 8.40 -12.24
CA ALA A 168 -11.25 8.30 -10.82
C ALA A 168 -10.01 9.14 -10.49
N VAL A 169 -8.97 9.05 -11.33
CA VAL A 169 -7.74 9.84 -11.17
C VAL A 169 -8.04 11.34 -11.29
N ASP A 170 -8.87 11.73 -12.23
CA ASP A 170 -9.28 13.13 -12.44
C ASP A 170 -10.04 13.69 -11.24
N ILE A 171 -11.01 12.94 -10.70
CA ILE A 171 -11.79 13.34 -9.50
C ILE A 171 -10.86 13.51 -8.29
N ILE A 172 -9.96 12.56 -8.04
CA ILE A 172 -9.01 12.65 -6.92
C ILE A 172 -8.12 13.86 -7.10
N THR A 173 -7.55 14.02 -8.30
CA THR A 173 -6.61 15.11 -8.59
C THR A 173 -7.27 16.47 -8.45
N THR A 174 -8.48 16.64 -9.00
CA THR A 174 -9.27 17.86 -8.88
C THR A 174 -9.62 18.16 -7.42
N LYS A 175 -10.03 17.14 -6.65
CA LYS A 175 -10.35 17.34 -5.22
C LYS A 175 -9.12 17.75 -4.43
N VAL A 176 -7.99 17.09 -4.65
CA VAL A 176 -6.72 17.42 -4.00
C VAL A 176 -6.30 18.84 -4.34
N ALA A 177 -6.33 19.23 -5.62
CA ALA A 177 -6.02 20.59 -6.03
C ALA A 177 -6.93 21.64 -5.34
N SER A 178 -8.22 21.34 -5.19
CA SER A 178 -9.17 22.26 -4.50
C SER A 178 -8.91 22.44 -3.00
N LEU A 179 -8.26 21.47 -2.35
CA LEU A 179 -7.92 21.53 -0.92
C LEU A 179 -6.62 22.31 -0.65
N MET A 180 -5.88 22.67 -1.71
CA MET A 180 -4.65 23.45 -1.63
C MET A 180 -4.87 24.95 -1.88
N VAL A 181 -6.12 25.37 -2.11
CA VAL A 181 -6.54 26.76 -2.34
C VAL A 181 -7.07 27.38 -1.06
#